data_AF-A0A850M0T9-F1
#
_entry.id   AF-A0A850M0T9-F1
#
_cell.length_a   1.000
_cell.length_b   1.000
_cell.length_c   1.000
_cell.angle_alpha   90.00
_cell.angle_beta   90.00
_cell.angle_gamma   90.00
#
_symmetry.space_group_name_H-M   'P 1'
#
loop_
_entity.id
_entity.type
_entity.pdbx_description
1 polymer ?
#
loop_
_entity_poly.entity_id
_entity_poly.type
_entity_poly.pdbx_seq_one_letter_code
_entity_poly.pdbx_strand_id
1 'polypeptide(L)'
;MFKIITVRDIVRIPPHRFAPREDLEKVALDMVRKEYEDKITGDLGYIITVIEIIDIGVGKLLPGDGAAFHNITFKILVFKPDLYEIVEGEVVEVVDFGVFIRLGPLDGLCHVSQVTDDFITYNAKNASLLGKETGKLLQATDRVRARIVAVSIGTGGSRSGKLGLTMRQPFLGKTDWINEEIDRTLHPEKYEKLKEEEEKKKVEVKTKRVKKKKRR
;
A
#
# COMPACT_ATOMS: atom_id res chain seq x y z
N MET A 1 -3.71 -8.85 0.00
CA MET A 1 -2.24 -8.84 -0.19
C MET A 1 -1.76 -9.42 -1.53
N PHE A 2 -0.43 -9.43 -1.73
CA PHE A 2 0.25 -10.07 -2.86
C PHE A 2 -0.07 -11.56 -2.94
N LYS A 3 -0.46 -12.04 -4.12
CA LYS A 3 -0.81 -13.44 -4.38
C LYS A 3 -0.14 -13.88 -5.69
N ILE A 4 0.26 -15.15 -5.73
CA ILE A 4 0.67 -15.80 -6.97
C ILE A 4 -0.55 -16.58 -7.46
N ILE A 5 -1.05 -16.25 -8.65
CA ILE A 5 -2.21 -16.90 -9.25
C ILE A 5 -1.74 -17.63 -10.51
N THR A 6 -2.22 -18.86 -10.68
CA THR A 6 -2.02 -19.59 -11.94
C THR A 6 -3.20 -19.33 -12.85
N VAL A 7 -2.93 -18.81 -14.05
CA VAL A 7 -3.93 -18.48 -15.06
C VAL A 7 -3.70 -19.37 -16.27
N ARG A 8 -4.80 -19.79 -16.89
CA ARG A 8 -4.80 -20.48 -18.18
C ARG A 8 -5.53 -19.61 -19.17
N ASP A 9 -4.87 -19.26 -20.26
CA ASP A 9 -5.45 -18.43 -21.31
C ASP A 9 -4.91 -18.79 -22.70
N ILE A 10 -5.56 -18.27 -23.73
CA ILE A 10 -5.23 -18.49 -25.14
C ILE A 10 -4.47 -17.28 -25.67
N VAL A 11 -3.22 -17.50 -26.04
CA VAL A 11 -2.36 -16.44 -26.58
C VAL A 11 -2.22 -16.58 -28.09
N ARG A 12 -2.43 -15.48 -28.80
CA ARG A 12 -2.27 -15.40 -30.25
C ARG A 12 -0.82 -15.06 -30.61
N ILE A 13 -0.12 -15.99 -31.24
CA ILE A 13 1.24 -15.79 -31.75
C ILE A 13 1.19 -15.50 -33.25
N PRO A 14 1.61 -14.31 -33.70
CA PRO A 14 1.66 -13.96 -35.11
C PRO A 14 2.70 -14.78 -35.89
N PRO A 15 2.46 -15.07 -37.19
CA PRO A 15 3.36 -15.91 -37.98
C PRO A 15 4.75 -15.31 -38.21
N HIS A 16 4.93 -13.99 -38.08
CA HIS A 16 6.24 -13.37 -38.21
C HIS A 16 7.21 -13.73 -37.06
N ARG A 17 6.68 -14.20 -35.92
CA ARG A 17 7.46 -14.61 -34.73
C ARG A 17 7.60 -16.13 -34.60
N PHE A 18 7.27 -16.90 -35.64
CA PHE A 18 7.43 -18.35 -35.61
C PHE A 18 8.91 -18.77 -35.68
N ALA A 19 9.18 -19.96 -35.15
CA ALA A 19 10.48 -20.62 -35.28
C ALA A 19 10.86 -20.77 -36.78
N PRO A 20 12.16 -20.67 -37.14
CA PRO A 20 13.34 -20.63 -36.26
C PRO A 20 13.79 -19.21 -35.85
N ARG A 21 13.01 -18.16 -36.15
CA ARG A 21 13.43 -16.77 -35.85
C ARG A 21 13.50 -16.47 -34.36
N GLU A 22 12.48 -16.90 -33.62
CA GLU A 22 12.35 -16.70 -32.18
C GLU A 22 11.96 -18.02 -31.52
N ASP A 23 12.34 -18.15 -30.24
CA ASP A 23 12.00 -19.29 -29.41
C ASP A 23 10.57 -19.16 -28.86
N LEU A 24 9.81 -20.24 -28.89
CA LEU A 24 8.37 -20.25 -28.57
C LEU A 24 8.12 -19.77 -27.14
N GLU A 25 8.93 -20.22 -26.18
CA GLU A 25 8.81 -19.82 -24.77
C GLU A 25 9.02 -18.32 -24.58
N LYS A 26 10.01 -17.74 -25.29
CA LYS A 26 10.30 -16.30 -25.22
C LYS A 26 9.20 -15.47 -25.83
N VAL A 27 8.69 -15.88 -27.00
CA VAL A 27 7.58 -15.19 -27.67
C VAL A 27 6.31 -15.28 -26.83
N ALA A 28 6.02 -16.46 -26.28
CA ALA A 28 4.89 -16.66 -25.39
C ALA A 28 4.98 -15.75 -24.16
N LEU A 29 6.15 -15.69 -23.50
CA LEU A 29 6.35 -14.85 -22.32
C LEU A 29 6.16 -13.37 -22.66
N ASP A 30 6.72 -12.89 -23.77
CA ASP A 30 6.60 -11.52 -24.23
C ASP A 30 5.14 -11.14 -24.53
N MET A 31 4.40 -12.04 -25.20
CA MET A 31 2.98 -11.84 -25.50
C MET A 31 2.14 -11.78 -24.22
N VAL A 32 2.31 -12.74 -23.31
CA VAL A 32 1.57 -12.77 -22.04
C VAL A 32 1.89 -11.53 -21.20
N ARG A 33 3.16 -11.11 -21.12
CA ARG A 33 3.56 -9.90 -20.40
C ARG A 33 2.88 -8.66 -20.96
N LYS A 34 2.96 -8.48 -22.28
CA LYS A 34 2.31 -7.35 -22.96
C LYS A 34 0.80 -7.34 -22.77
N GLU A 35 0.19 -8.51 -22.68
CA GLU A 35 -1.25 -8.64 -22.50
C GLU A 35 -1.69 -8.50 -21.04
N TYR A 36 -0.92 -8.89 -20.04
CA TYR A 36 -1.37 -8.97 -18.65
C TYR A 36 -0.72 -7.96 -17.70
N GLU A 37 0.51 -7.50 -17.97
CA GLU A 37 1.21 -6.57 -17.07
C GLU A 37 0.50 -5.21 -17.02
N ASP A 38 0.57 -4.57 -15.84
CA ASP A 38 -0.03 -3.27 -15.54
C ASP A 38 -1.56 -3.19 -15.72
N LYS A 39 -2.24 -4.33 -15.90
CA LYS A 39 -3.70 -4.38 -15.96
C LYS A 39 -4.31 -4.56 -14.59
N ILE A 40 -5.47 -3.94 -14.42
CA ILE A 40 -6.31 -4.08 -13.23
C ILE A 40 -7.59 -4.81 -13.63
N THR A 41 -7.87 -5.92 -12.96
CA THR A 41 -9.10 -6.70 -13.15
C THR A 41 -9.80 -6.86 -11.81
N GLY A 42 -11.14 -6.76 -11.76
CA GLY A 42 -11.89 -6.89 -10.51
C GLY A 42 -11.63 -8.21 -9.78
N ASP A 43 -11.48 -9.30 -10.53
CA ASP A 43 -11.29 -10.64 -9.96
C ASP A 43 -9.86 -10.91 -9.50
N LEU A 44 -8.85 -10.43 -10.25
CA LEU A 44 -7.44 -10.72 -9.99
C LEU A 44 -6.73 -9.62 -9.19
N GLY A 45 -7.22 -8.39 -9.21
CA GLY A 45 -6.56 -7.22 -8.65
C GLY A 45 -5.62 -6.54 -9.65
N TYR A 46 -4.58 -5.88 -9.13
CA TYR A 46 -3.52 -5.27 -9.95
C TYR A 46 -2.49 -6.33 -10.33
N ILE A 47 -2.30 -6.57 -11.62
CA ILE A 47 -1.30 -7.52 -12.12
C ILE A 47 0.05 -6.82 -12.21
N ILE A 48 1.02 -7.27 -11.42
CA ILE A 48 2.35 -6.68 -11.36
C ILE A 48 3.23 -7.22 -12.47
N THR A 49 3.37 -8.55 -12.52
CA THR A 49 4.24 -9.19 -13.52
C THR A 49 3.88 -10.66 -13.73
N VAL A 50 4.26 -11.17 -14.89
CA VAL A 50 4.22 -12.60 -15.22
C VAL A 50 5.55 -13.23 -14.76
N ILE A 51 5.45 -14.17 -13.82
CA ILE A 51 6.61 -14.81 -13.19
C ILE A 51 7.21 -15.82 -14.16
N GLU A 52 6.40 -16.80 -14.56
CA GLU A 52 6.85 -17.94 -15.36
C GLU A 52 5.70 -18.55 -16.15
N ILE A 53 6.05 -19.22 -17.24
CA ILE A 53 5.15 -20.10 -17.98
C ILE A 53 5.37 -21.53 -17.47
N ILE A 54 4.27 -22.19 -17.11
CA ILE A 54 4.28 -23.58 -16.63
C ILE A 54 4.17 -24.54 -17.81
N ASP A 55 3.27 -24.25 -18.75
CA ASP A 55 2.95 -25.14 -19.86
C ASP A 55 2.50 -24.36 -21.09
N ILE A 56 2.97 -24.80 -22.27
CA ILE A 56 2.58 -24.26 -23.57
C ILE A 56 1.96 -25.40 -24.36
N GLY A 57 0.64 -25.37 -24.50
CA GLY A 57 -0.11 -26.33 -25.28
C GLY A 57 0.12 -26.20 -26.78
N VAL A 58 -0.35 -27.22 -27.50
CA VAL A 58 -0.28 -27.27 -28.97
C VAL A 58 -1.05 -26.10 -29.58
N GLY A 59 -0.37 -25.36 -30.47
CA GLY A 59 -0.94 -24.23 -31.19
C GLY A 59 -1.99 -24.68 -32.21
N LYS A 60 -3.13 -24.01 -32.23
CA LYS A 60 -4.20 -24.22 -33.23
C LYS A 60 -4.19 -23.09 -34.24
N LEU A 61 -4.35 -23.42 -35.51
CA LEU A 61 -4.54 -22.44 -36.59
C LEU A 61 -6.03 -22.28 -36.85
N LEU A 62 -6.47 -21.04 -37.04
CA LEU A 62 -7.86 -20.73 -37.42
C LEU A 62 -7.92 -20.38 -38.91
N PRO A 63 -8.93 -20.86 -39.66
CA PRO A 63 -9.10 -20.45 -41.05
C PRO A 63 -9.26 -18.92 -41.16
N GLY A 64 -8.45 -18.29 -42.00
CA GLY A 64 -8.48 -16.83 -42.21
C GLY A 64 -7.52 -16.02 -41.32
N ASP A 65 -6.90 -16.63 -40.30
CA ASP A 65 -5.82 -16.00 -39.52
C ASP A 65 -4.56 -16.88 -39.56
N GLY A 66 -3.44 -16.32 -40.05
CA GLY A 66 -2.16 -17.02 -40.09
C GLY A 66 -1.49 -17.17 -38.72
N ALA A 67 -2.10 -16.66 -37.65
CA ALA A 67 -1.59 -16.81 -36.29
C ALA A 67 -1.88 -18.18 -35.67
N ALA A 68 -0.98 -18.61 -34.80
CA ALA A 68 -1.15 -19.79 -33.98
C ALA A 68 -1.69 -19.40 -32.60
N PHE A 69 -2.76 -20.07 -32.18
CA PHE A 69 -3.40 -19.87 -30.88
C PHE A 69 -2.96 -20.97 -29.93
N HIS A 70 -2.15 -20.61 -28.93
CA HIS A 70 -1.62 -21.54 -27.95
C HIS A 70 -2.38 -21.42 -26.63
N ASN A 71 -2.75 -22.56 -26.05
CA ASN A 71 -3.26 -22.59 -24.68
C ASN A 71 -2.06 -22.55 -23.73
N ILE A 72 -1.90 -21.47 -22.98
CA ILE A 72 -0.75 -21.27 -22.10
C ILE A 72 -1.21 -21.24 -20.65
N THR A 73 -0.51 -21.98 -19.80
CA THR A 73 -0.68 -21.91 -18.34
C THR A 73 0.52 -21.17 -17.75
N PHE A 74 0.28 -20.08 -17.04
CA PHE A 74 1.34 -19.21 -16.51
C PHE A 74 1.02 -18.70 -15.11
N LYS A 75 2.05 -18.31 -14.36
CA LYS A 75 1.91 -17.71 -13.02
C LYS A 75 2.06 -16.21 -13.11
N ILE A 76 1.14 -15.49 -12.47
CA ILE A 76 1.17 -14.05 -12.32
C ILE A 76 1.31 -13.65 -10.85
N LEU A 77 2.08 -12.60 -10.60
CA LEU A 77 2.11 -11.90 -9.33
C LEU A 77 1.06 -10.79 -9.37
N VAL A 78 0.08 -10.88 -8.47
CA VAL A 78 -0.99 -9.88 -8.35
C VAL A 78 -0.99 -9.23 -6.98
N PHE A 79 -1.39 -7.97 -6.94
CA PHE A 79 -1.74 -7.25 -5.73
C PHE A 79 -3.27 -7.18 -5.62
N LYS A 80 -3.83 -8.00 -4.73
CA LYS A 80 -5.27 -8.07 -4.46
C LYS A 80 -5.52 -7.77 -2.98
N PRO A 81 -5.85 -6.52 -2.61
CA PRO A 81 -6.21 -6.19 -1.24
C PRO A 81 -7.54 -6.83 -0.85
N ASP A 82 -7.59 -7.44 0.33
CA ASP A 82 -8.81 -8.03 0.88
C ASP A 82 -9.47 -7.05 1.88
N LEU A 83 -10.81 -7.15 2.05
CA LEU A 83 -11.52 -6.33 3.02
C LEU A 83 -11.08 -6.69 4.45
N TYR A 84 -10.92 -5.66 5.30
CA TYR A 84 -10.47 -5.75 6.69
C TYR A 84 -9.03 -6.23 6.89
N GLU A 85 -8.25 -6.32 5.81
CA GLU A 85 -6.83 -6.61 5.88
C GLU A 85 -6.07 -5.49 6.62
N ILE A 86 -5.18 -5.87 7.54
CA ILE A 86 -4.26 -4.95 8.19
C ILE A 86 -3.03 -4.82 7.30
N VAL A 87 -2.70 -3.59 6.95
CA VAL A 87 -1.62 -3.26 6.04
C VAL A 87 -0.69 -2.23 6.67
N GLU A 88 0.59 -2.34 6.34
CA GLU A 88 1.60 -1.35 6.69
C GLU A 88 1.99 -0.61 5.42
N GLY A 89 2.16 0.70 5.55
CA GLY A 89 2.47 1.56 4.42
C GLY A 89 3.17 2.83 4.84
N GLU A 90 3.64 3.54 3.84
CA GLU A 90 4.31 4.83 4.01
C GLU A 90 3.37 5.94 3.57
N VAL A 91 3.29 7.01 4.36
CA VAL A 91 2.52 8.19 3.99
C VAL A 91 3.23 8.91 2.84
N VAL A 92 2.61 8.94 1.66
CA VAL A 92 3.14 9.64 0.49
C VAL A 92 2.80 11.12 0.57
N GLU A 93 1.55 11.41 0.88
CA GLU A 93 1.01 12.76 0.85
C GLU A 93 -0.02 12.95 1.96
N VAL A 94 0.00 14.15 2.53
CA VAL A 94 -0.95 14.57 3.55
C VAL A 94 -1.70 15.78 3.00
N VAL A 95 -3.02 15.66 2.95
CA VAL A 95 -3.93 16.70 2.48
C VAL A 95 -4.88 17.09 3.61
N ASP A 96 -5.66 18.14 3.41
CA ASP A 96 -6.63 18.65 4.39
C ASP A 96 -7.75 17.66 4.71
N PHE A 97 -8.21 16.88 3.72
CA PHE A 97 -9.26 15.88 3.90
C PHE A 97 -8.76 14.47 4.29
N GLY A 98 -7.45 14.24 4.33
CA GLY A 98 -6.93 12.90 4.59
C GLY A 98 -5.45 12.69 4.30
N VAL A 99 -5.08 11.41 4.24
CA VAL A 99 -3.70 10.95 4.13
C VAL A 99 -3.64 9.86 3.09
N PHE A 100 -2.72 10.00 2.13
CA PHE A 100 -2.42 8.97 1.15
C PHE A 100 -1.29 8.08 1.64
N ILE A 101 -1.58 6.78 1.74
CA ILE A 101 -0.66 5.76 2.25
C ILE A 101 -0.37 4.80 1.10
N ARG A 102 0.91 4.63 0.76
CA ARG A 102 1.35 3.67 -0.25
C ARG A 102 1.35 2.27 0.31
N LEU A 103 0.63 1.37 -0.36
CA LEU A 103 0.49 -0.04 0.02
C LEU A 103 1.20 -1.00 -0.95
N GLY A 104 1.96 -0.46 -1.91
CA GLY A 104 2.64 -1.21 -2.96
C GLY A 104 2.37 -0.54 -4.31
N PRO A 105 1.69 -1.21 -5.26
CA PRO A 105 1.35 -0.64 -6.56
C PRO A 105 0.15 0.32 -6.51
N LEU A 106 -0.62 0.32 -5.43
CA LEU A 106 -1.78 1.18 -5.21
C LEU A 106 -1.60 2.01 -3.95
N ASP A 107 -2.16 3.22 -3.99
CA ASP A 107 -2.25 4.10 -2.84
C ASP A 107 -3.64 4.01 -2.21
N GLY A 108 -3.70 4.03 -0.88
CA GLY A 108 -4.94 4.08 -0.12
C GLY A 108 -5.16 5.44 0.52
N LEU A 109 -6.42 5.85 0.59
CA LEU A 109 -6.84 7.08 1.25
C LEU A 109 -7.36 6.76 2.65
N CYS A 110 -6.75 7.34 3.66
CA CYS A 110 -7.31 7.44 5.00
C CYS A 110 -7.94 8.82 5.16
N HIS A 111 -9.27 8.89 5.28
CA HIS A 111 -9.96 10.15 5.55
C HIS A 111 -9.53 10.73 6.90
N VAL A 112 -9.49 12.06 7.05
CA VAL A 112 -9.05 12.73 8.28
C VAL A 112 -9.80 12.24 9.53
N SER A 113 -11.11 12.00 9.43
CA SER A 113 -11.94 11.47 10.52
C SER A 113 -11.63 10.02 10.93
N GLN A 114 -10.79 9.32 10.15
CA GLN A 114 -10.38 7.93 10.36
C GLN A 114 -8.91 7.82 10.78
N VAL A 115 -8.18 8.93 10.94
CA VAL A 115 -6.75 8.94 11.29
C VAL A 115 -6.53 8.70 12.78
N THR A 116 -7.17 9.48 13.64
CA THR A 116 -7.09 9.34 15.10
C THR A 116 -8.40 9.78 15.75
N ASP A 117 -8.61 9.39 17.00
CA ASP A 117 -9.74 9.82 17.83
C ASP A 117 -9.46 11.19 18.48
N ASP A 118 -9.15 12.21 17.66
CA ASP A 118 -8.79 13.56 18.12
C ASP A 118 -9.26 14.60 17.08
N PHE A 119 -9.36 15.86 17.49
CA PHE A 119 -9.54 17.00 16.60
C PHE A 119 -8.24 17.29 15.85
N ILE A 120 -8.20 16.89 14.58
CA ILE A 120 -7.04 17.07 13.73
C ILE A 120 -7.06 18.47 13.08
N THR A 121 -5.91 19.15 13.12
CA THR A 121 -5.66 20.40 12.38
C THR A 121 -4.62 20.16 11.30
N TYR A 122 -4.93 20.57 10.07
CA TYR A 122 -3.98 20.52 8.96
C TYR A 122 -3.07 21.76 8.97
N ASN A 123 -1.76 21.55 8.92
CA ASN A 123 -0.79 22.62 8.75
C ASN A 123 -0.23 22.60 7.33
N ALA A 124 -0.70 23.55 6.51
CA ALA A 124 -0.32 23.65 5.10
C ALA A 124 1.18 23.93 4.86
N LYS A 125 1.89 24.52 5.84
CA LYS A 125 3.33 24.81 5.67
C LYS A 125 4.20 23.56 5.69
N ASN A 126 3.79 22.56 6.46
CA ASN A 126 4.59 21.36 6.73
C ASN A 126 3.94 20.09 6.19
N ALA A 127 2.81 20.19 5.48
CA ALA A 127 1.98 19.06 5.04
C ALA A 127 1.82 18.02 6.17
N SER A 128 1.36 18.49 7.34
CA SER A 128 1.29 17.67 8.55
C SER A 128 -0.07 17.77 9.21
N LEU A 129 -0.57 16.65 9.71
CA LEU A 129 -1.76 16.59 10.56
C LEU A 129 -1.32 16.56 12.03
N LEU A 130 -1.89 17.47 12.82
CA LEU A 130 -1.64 17.57 14.27
C LEU A 130 -2.94 17.36 15.05
N GLY A 131 -2.95 16.41 15.98
CA GLY A 131 -4.02 16.25 16.97
C GLY A 131 -3.93 17.32 18.05
N LYS A 132 -5.03 18.02 18.34
CA LYS A 132 -5.05 19.11 19.33
C LYS A 132 -4.91 18.60 20.76
N GLU A 133 -5.51 17.47 21.10
CA GLU A 133 -5.53 16.95 22.46
C GLU A 133 -4.35 16.03 22.75
N THR A 134 -4.04 15.16 21.80
CA THR A 134 -2.98 14.15 21.93
C THR A 134 -1.61 14.67 21.53
N GLY A 135 -1.54 15.77 20.76
CA GLY A 135 -0.29 16.26 20.18
C GLY A 135 0.33 15.32 19.15
N LYS A 136 -0.41 14.28 18.73
CA LYS A 136 0.03 13.31 17.72
C LYS A 136 0.24 14.01 16.39
N LEU A 137 1.41 13.79 15.79
CA LEU A 137 1.82 14.42 14.55
C LEU A 137 2.06 13.36 13.48
N LEU A 138 1.47 13.59 12.31
CA LEU A 138 1.60 12.74 11.13
C LEU A 138 2.10 13.58 9.95
N GLN A 139 3.15 13.11 9.30
CA GLN A 139 3.82 13.76 8.18
C GLN A 139 4.00 12.81 7.00
N ALA A 140 4.31 13.38 5.83
CA ALA A 140 4.82 12.60 4.72
C ALA A 140 6.08 11.83 5.12
N THR A 141 6.28 10.63 4.58
CA THR A 141 7.35 9.66 4.91
C THR A 141 7.12 8.86 6.21
N ASP A 142 6.07 9.17 6.99
CA ASP A 142 5.78 8.40 8.20
C ASP A 142 5.31 6.98 7.87
N ARG A 143 5.76 6.00 8.66
CA ARG A 143 5.29 4.61 8.57
C ARG A 143 4.07 4.39 9.45
N VAL A 144 3.00 3.92 8.82
CA VAL A 144 1.70 3.71 9.44
C VAL A 144 1.19 2.30 9.21
N ARG A 145 0.43 1.80 10.18
CA ARG A 145 -0.37 0.59 10.07
C ARG A 145 -1.83 0.98 10.01
N ALA A 146 -2.52 0.54 8.98
CA ALA A 146 -3.94 0.84 8.74
C ALA A 146 -4.70 -0.44 8.42
N ARG A 147 -6.04 -0.36 8.49
CA ARG A 147 -6.93 -1.43 8.05
C ARG A 147 -7.70 -0.99 6.82
N ILE A 148 -7.82 -1.89 5.84
CA ILE A 148 -8.64 -1.66 4.65
C ILE A 148 -10.11 -1.81 5.01
N VAL A 149 -10.91 -0.76 4.78
CA VAL A 149 -12.36 -0.76 5.04
C VAL A 149 -13.19 -0.78 3.77
N ALA A 150 -12.64 -0.29 2.67
CA ALA A 150 -13.29 -0.27 1.38
C ALA A 150 -12.29 -0.61 0.28
N VAL A 151 -12.67 -1.51 -0.62
CA VAL A 151 -11.92 -1.85 -1.81
C VAL A 151 -12.80 -1.56 -3.00
N SER A 152 -12.40 -0.59 -3.82
CA SER A 152 -13.04 -0.30 -5.10
C SER A 152 -11.98 -0.38 -6.18
N ILE A 153 -11.98 -1.49 -6.90
CA ILE A 153 -11.10 -1.74 -8.03
C ILE A 153 -11.95 -1.50 -9.28
N GLY A 154 -11.78 -0.34 -9.92
CA GLY A 154 -12.55 0.03 -11.10
C GLY A 154 -12.22 -0.88 -12.28
N THR A 155 -13.25 -1.44 -12.91
CA THR A 155 -13.13 -2.18 -14.17
C THR A 155 -13.02 -1.18 -15.32
N GLY A 156 -11.83 -0.67 -15.61
CA GLY A 156 -11.65 0.17 -16.79
C GLY A 156 -10.42 1.07 -16.78
N GLY A 157 -9.31 0.54 -17.30
CA GLY A 157 -8.18 1.28 -17.94
C GLY A 157 -7.42 2.33 -17.12
N SER A 158 -7.94 2.73 -15.97
CA SER A 158 -7.41 3.76 -15.10
C SER A 158 -6.71 3.06 -13.96
N ARG A 159 -5.46 3.43 -13.68
CA ARG A 159 -4.69 3.01 -12.49
C ARG A 159 -5.37 3.34 -11.14
N SER A 160 -6.60 3.81 -11.13
CA SER A 160 -7.32 4.33 -9.97
C SER A 160 -8.11 3.22 -9.26
N GLY A 161 -7.41 2.26 -8.67
CA GLY A 161 -7.99 1.51 -7.55
C GLY A 161 -8.16 2.47 -6.37
N LYS A 162 -9.37 2.59 -5.81
CA LYS A 162 -9.61 3.37 -4.59
C LYS A 162 -9.64 2.43 -3.39
N LEU A 163 -8.68 2.57 -2.50
CA LEU A 163 -8.63 1.84 -1.23
C LEU A 163 -8.96 2.80 -0.10
N GLY A 164 -10.03 2.52 0.64
CA GLY A 164 -10.39 3.25 1.85
C GLY A 164 -9.71 2.61 3.06
N LEU A 165 -9.01 3.43 3.84
CA LEU A 165 -8.25 3.00 5.01
C LEU A 165 -8.79 3.63 6.30
N THR A 166 -8.58 2.94 7.42
CA THR A 166 -8.81 3.48 8.77
C THR A 166 -7.62 3.17 9.69
N MET A 167 -7.33 4.13 10.58
CA MET A 167 -6.32 4.03 11.65
C MET A 167 -6.92 4.26 13.03
N ARG A 168 -8.24 4.49 13.15
CA ARG A 168 -8.94 4.82 14.41
C ARG A 168 -9.17 3.61 15.34
N GLN A 169 -8.69 2.43 14.97
CA GLN A 169 -8.87 1.21 15.77
C GLN A 169 -7.63 0.96 16.65
N PRO A 170 -7.76 0.24 17.78
CA PRO A 170 -6.62 -0.11 18.62
C PRO A 170 -5.49 -0.78 17.84
N PHE A 171 -4.24 -0.48 18.19
CA PHE A 171 -3.02 -1.01 17.55
C PHE A 171 -2.82 -0.60 16.08
N LEU A 172 -3.54 0.42 15.60
CA LEU A 172 -3.35 1.06 14.29
C LEU A 172 -2.84 2.51 14.47
N GLY A 173 -2.34 3.08 13.37
CA GLY A 173 -1.76 4.42 13.32
C GLY A 173 -0.27 4.42 13.04
N LYS A 174 0.42 5.49 13.42
CA LYS A 174 1.87 5.59 13.29
C LYS A 174 2.56 4.52 14.15
N THR A 175 3.65 3.96 13.62
CA THR A 175 4.44 2.93 14.31
C THR A 175 4.83 3.35 15.73
N ASP A 176 5.18 4.63 15.92
CA ASP A 176 5.51 5.20 17.22
C ASP A 176 4.33 5.14 18.21
N TRP A 177 3.12 5.49 17.75
CA TRP A 177 1.91 5.47 18.59
C TRP A 177 1.54 4.04 19.00
N ILE A 178 1.76 3.09 18.11
CA ILE A 178 1.50 1.67 18.36
C ILE A 178 2.48 1.15 19.41
N ASN A 179 3.76 1.49 19.31
CA ASN A 179 4.75 1.10 20.32
C ASN A 179 4.45 1.68 21.69
N GLU A 180 4.05 2.97 21.78
CA GLU A 180 3.63 3.60 23.02
C GLU A 180 2.39 2.91 23.65
N GLU A 181 1.43 2.52 22.81
CA GLU A 181 0.23 1.81 23.25
C GLU A 181 0.51 0.39 23.73
N ILE A 182 1.41 -0.32 23.05
CA ILE A 182 1.90 -1.64 23.47
C ILE A 182 2.65 -1.56 24.79
N ASP A 183 3.57 -0.61 24.94
CA ASP A 183 4.35 -0.41 26.18
C ASP A 183 3.44 -0.10 27.36
N ARG A 184 2.43 0.75 27.17
CA ARG A 184 1.41 1.04 28.18
C ARG A 184 0.64 -0.21 28.62
N THR A 185 0.40 -1.13 27.69
CA THR A 185 -0.43 -2.33 27.94
C THR A 185 0.37 -3.48 28.55
N LEU A 186 1.60 -3.71 28.09
CA LEU A 186 2.43 -4.83 28.52
C LEU A 186 3.35 -4.50 29.72
N HIS A 187 3.79 -3.26 29.86
CA HIS A 187 4.74 -2.83 30.89
C HIS A 187 4.28 -1.54 31.58
N PRO A 188 3.17 -1.57 32.34
CA PRO A 188 2.63 -0.37 32.99
C PRO A 188 3.66 0.35 33.87
N GLU A 189 4.51 -0.39 34.58
CA GLU A 189 5.55 0.17 35.45
C GLU A 189 6.67 0.93 34.70
N LYS A 190 6.95 0.54 33.45
CA LYS A 190 7.98 1.17 32.61
C LYS A 190 7.44 2.46 31.99
N TYR A 191 6.16 2.45 31.63
CA TYR A 191 5.45 3.61 31.12
C TYR A 191 5.28 4.72 32.17
N GLU A 192 4.99 4.36 33.43
CA GLU A 192 4.95 5.33 34.54
C GLU A 192 6.33 5.98 34.77
N LYS A 193 7.42 5.20 34.74
CA LYS A 193 8.79 5.74 34.84
C LYS A 193 9.15 6.67 33.68
N LEU A 194 8.78 6.32 32.44
CA LEU A 194 9.01 7.15 31.26
C LEU A 194 8.21 8.47 31.33
N LYS A 195 6.95 8.42 31.79
CA LYS A 195 6.14 9.62 32.05
C LYS A 195 6.77 10.53 33.11
N GLU A 196 7.23 9.96 34.22
CA GLU A 196 7.92 10.73 35.26
C GLU A 196 9.21 11.39 34.75
N GLU A 197 9.99 10.71 33.89
CA GLU A 197 11.19 11.28 33.29
C GLU A 197 10.88 12.40 32.29
N GLU A 198 9.82 12.25 31.48
CA GLU A 198 9.35 13.31 30.58
C GLU A 198 8.81 14.52 31.33
N GLU A 199 8.07 14.33 32.42
CA GLU A 199 7.62 15.41 33.29
C GLU A 199 8.80 16.12 33.96
N LYS A 200 9.78 15.37 34.48
CA LYS A 200 11.03 15.93 35.03
C LYS A 200 11.78 16.76 33.98
N LYS A 201 11.90 16.27 32.75
CA LYS A 201 12.51 17.02 31.62
C LYS A 201 11.72 18.28 31.25
N LYS A 202 10.39 18.22 31.18
CA LYS A 202 9.53 19.39 30.90
C LYS A 202 9.64 20.44 32.00
N VAL A 203 9.72 20.04 33.27
CA VAL A 203 9.93 20.93 34.41
C VAL A 203 11.32 21.57 34.35
N GLU A 204 12.36 20.81 34.02
CA GLU A 204 13.75 21.29 33.92
C GLU A 204 13.95 22.30 32.77
N VAL A 205 13.31 22.07 31.62
CA VAL A 205 13.31 23.00 30.48
C VAL A 205 12.56 24.29 30.82
N LYS A 206 11.44 24.22 31.56
CA LYS A 206 10.73 25.40 32.08
C LYS A 206 11.59 26.18 33.08
N THR A 207 12.29 25.52 34.01
CA THR A 207 13.17 26.21 34.97
C THR A 207 14.37 26.87 34.30
N LYS A 208 14.97 26.23 33.28
CA LYS A 208 16.06 26.83 32.48
C LYS A 208 15.59 28.05 31.67
N ARG A 209 14.37 28.03 31.10
CA ARG A 209 13.78 29.20 30.41
C ARG A 209 13.50 30.37 31.36
N VAL A 210 13.00 30.11 32.57
CA VAL A 210 12.75 31.16 33.58
C VAL A 210 14.05 31.78 34.10
N LYS A 211 15.10 30.97 34.33
CA LYS A 211 16.44 31.47 34.72
C LYS A 211 17.10 32.32 33.64
N LYS A 212 16.87 32.03 32.35
CA LYS A 212 17.39 32.81 31.22
C LYS A 212 16.66 34.16 31.04
N LYS A 213 15.39 34.25 31.45
CA LYS A 213 14.57 35.48 31.41
C LYS A 213 14.86 36.45 32.57
N LYS A 214 15.37 35.97 33.71
CA LYS A 214 15.78 36.79 34.87
C LYS A 214 17.21 37.36 34.78
N ARG A 215 17.97 37.00 33.73
CA ARG A 215 19.37 37.41 33.50
C ARG A 215 19.53 38.42 32.35
N ARG A 216 18.42 38.92 31.80
CA ARG A 216 18.33 40.07 30.88
C ARG A 216 17.49 41.14 31.57
#